data_AF-A0A3D1HPU3-F1
#
_entry.id   AF-A0A3D1HPU3-F1
#
_cell.length_a   1.000
_cell.length_b   1.000
_cell.length_c   1.000
_cell.angle_alpha   90.00
_cell.angle_beta   90.00
_cell.angle_gamma   90.00
#
_symmetry.space_group_name_H-M   'P 1'
#
loop_
_entity.id
_entity.type
_entity.pdbx_description
1 polymer ?
#
loop_
_entity_poly.entity_id
_entity_poly.type
_entity_poly.pdbx_seq_one_letter_code
_entity_poly.pdbx_strand_id
1 'polypeptide(L)'
;MPKLTVNGVEVEVENGATVLHACEEAGVEVPRFCYHDRLSIAGNCRMCLVDMERAPKPVASCAMPAGDGMVIRTDTDRVKKAREGVMEFLLINHPLDCPICDQGGECDLQDQAMGYGYDASRYEENKRAVEDKNMGPLISTTMTRCIHCTRCVRFATEIAGVPELGAIGRGESMEITTYLEKTLVSELSANVIDLCPVGALTSKPYAFAARPWELSKTESVDVMDAVGSNIRVDARGAQVMRVLPRLNEDINEEWISDKTRYAIDGLRRQRLDRPYMRGRDGKLAPASWDDAFSAISAKMKKAKPKAVAAIAGDQCDAESMFALKMMMGKLGSGHIDCRQDSAKIGGARSGYLFNSTIAGIDDADALLIIGSNPRIEAAVLNARIRRNWLATRLPVAVIGPKNDLTYDALHLGDDPALLDDVL
;
A
#
# COMPACT_ATOMS: atom_id res chain seq x y z
N MET A 1 -6.58 22.70 -21.21
CA MET A 1 -5.62 21.59 -21.34
C MET A 1 -4.41 22.15 -22.06
N PRO A 2 -3.27 22.30 -21.37
CA PRO A 2 -2.06 22.81 -22.00
C PRO A 2 -1.56 21.87 -23.09
N LYS A 3 -1.14 22.45 -24.23
CA LYS A 3 -0.45 21.75 -25.33
C LYS A 3 1.03 22.06 -25.30
N LEU A 4 1.86 21.02 -25.30
CA LEU A 4 3.31 21.16 -25.30
C LEU A 4 3.97 20.09 -26.16
N THR A 5 5.22 20.33 -26.52
CA THR A 5 6.01 19.42 -27.36
C THR A 5 7.12 18.77 -26.54
N VAL A 6 7.14 17.45 -26.45
CA VAL A 6 8.20 16.67 -25.79
C VAL A 6 8.98 15.89 -26.86
N ASN A 7 10.28 16.16 -27.01
CA ASN A 7 11.15 15.51 -28.01
C ASN A 7 10.57 15.54 -29.45
N GLY A 8 9.83 16.59 -29.80
CA GLY A 8 9.17 16.73 -31.10
C GLY A 8 7.77 16.10 -31.21
N VAL A 9 7.28 15.44 -30.16
CA VAL A 9 5.92 14.89 -30.06
C VAL A 9 5.00 15.91 -29.38
N GLU A 10 3.92 16.31 -30.04
CA GLU A 10 2.90 17.16 -29.43
C GLU A 10 2.00 16.33 -28.50
N VAL A 11 1.82 16.81 -27.28
CA VAL A 11 0.96 16.19 -26.26
C VAL A 11 0.05 17.24 -25.63
N GLU A 12 -1.12 16.78 -25.20
CA GLU A 12 -2.11 17.58 -24.51
C GLU A 12 -2.35 16.95 -23.13
N VAL A 13 -2.15 17.72 -22.06
CA VAL A 13 -2.31 17.22 -20.68
C VAL A 13 -3.37 18.00 -19.92
N GLU A 14 -3.84 17.44 -18.83
CA GLU A 14 -4.82 18.08 -17.95
C GLU A 14 -4.27 19.37 -17.31
N ASN A 15 -5.16 20.31 -17.00
CA ASN A 15 -4.78 21.54 -16.32
C ASN A 15 -4.25 21.19 -14.91
N GLY A 16 -3.06 21.69 -14.57
CA GLY A 16 -2.38 21.38 -13.30
C GLY A 16 -1.39 20.22 -13.38
N ALA A 17 -1.32 19.51 -14.52
CA ALA A 17 -0.27 18.53 -14.77
C ALA A 17 1.12 19.17 -14.78
N THR A 18 2.13 18.35 -14.48
CA THR A 18 3.54 18.77 -14.49
C THR A 18 4.18 18.45 -15.85
N VAL A 19 5.36 19.01 -16.11
CA VAL A 19 6.18 18.63 -17.27
C VAL A 19 6.53 17.14 -17.23
N LEU A 20 6.63 16.53 -16.04
CA LEU A 20 6.86 15.08 -15.91
C LEU A 20 5.68 14.28 -16.47
N HIS A 21 4.44 14.64 -16.15
CA HIS A 21 3.25 13.98 -16.72
C HIS A 21 3.18 14.14 -18.24
N ALA A 22 3.54 15.31 -18.76
CA ALA A 22 3.59 15.51 -20.21
C ALA A 22 4.66 14.66 -20.89
N CYS A 23 5.79 14.42 -20.22
CA CYS A 23 6.77 13.45 -20.71
C CYS A 23 6.20 12.02 -20.71
N GLU A 24 5.48 11.62 -19.66
CA GLU A 24 4.85 10.30 -19.57
C GLU A 24 3.77 10.11 -20.67
N GLU A 25 2.94 11.13 -20.92
CA GLU A 25 1.97 11.13 -22.03
C GLU A 25 2.64 11.03 -23.41
N ALA A 26 3.85 11.60 -23.54
CA ALA A 26 4.66 11.46 -24.75
C ALA A 26 5.38 10.10 -24.86
N GLY A 27 5.19 9.18 -23.90
CA GLY A 27 5.87 7.89 -23.82
C GLY A 27 7.34 7.98 -23.39
N VAL A 28 7.74 9.09 -22.75
CA VAL A 28 9.11 9.35 -22.30
C VAL A 28 9.20 9.20 -20.78
N GLU A 29 9.89 8.15 -20.33
CA GLU A 29 10.16 7.94 -18.90
C GLU A 29 11.28 8.87 -18.41
N VAL A 30 10.97 9.71 -17.42
CA VAL A 30 11.94 10.62 -16.79
C VAL A 30 12.35 10.05 -15.42
N PRO A 31 13.65 9.86 -15.14
CA PRO A 31 14.09 9.24 -13.89
C PRO A 31 13.72 10.10 -12.68
N ARG A 32 13.23 9.44 -11.62
CA ARG A 32 12.64 10.06 -10.43
C ARG A 32 13.01 9.31 -9.15
N PHE A 33 13.34 10.05 -8.09
CA PHE A 33 13.57 9.51 -6.74
C PHE A 33 12.66 10.06 -5.66
N CYS A 34 12.37 11.36 -5.67
CA CYS A 34 11.49 11.96 -4.67
C CYS A 34 10.05 12.06 -5.13
N TYR A 35 9.83 12.20 -6.44
CA TYR A 35 8.50 12.32 -6.99
C TYR A 35 7.74 10.99 -6.84
N HIS A 36 6.46 11.06 -6.52
CA HIS A 36 5.55 9.93 -6.38
C HIS A 36 4.15 10.45 -6.68
N ASP A 37 3.40 9.76 -7.53
CA ASP A 37 2.12 10.26 -8.08
C ASP A 37 1.04 10.49 -7.02
N ARG A 38 1.17 9.81 -5.88
CA ARG A 38 0.25 9.88 -4.72
C ARG A 38 0.76 10.73 -3.55
N LEU A 39 1.90 11.43 -3.68
CA LEU A 39 2.46 12.29 -2.62
C LEU A 39 2.65 13.73 -3.12
N SER A 40 2.71 14.69 -2.19
CA SER A 40 3.00 16.08 -2.54
C SER A 40 4.34 16.23 -3.27
N ILE A 41 4.46 17.19 -4.19
CA ILE A 41 5.69 17.42 -4.95
C ILE A 41 6.77 18.03 -4.04
N ALA A 42 7.95 17.38 -3.97
CA ALA A 42 9.07 17.87 -3.15
C ALA A 42 10.16 18.61 -3.95
N GLY A 43 10.71 17.97 -5.00
CA GLY A 43 11.76 18.57 -5.84
C GLY A 43 13.17 18.61 -5.23
N ASN A 44 13.45 17.82 -4.18
CA ASN A 44 14.74 17.80 -3.47
C ASN A 44 15.85 16.98 -4.17
N CYS A 45 15.51 15.89 -4.90
CA CYS A 45 16.52 14.99 -5.50
C CYS A 45 17.10 15.46 -6.84
N ARG A 46 16.38 16.29 -7.60
CA ARG A 46 16.79 16.82 -8.92
C ARG A 46 17.11 15.76 -10.00
N MET A 47 16.74 14.49 -9.86
CA MET A 47 16.99 13.48 -10.91
C MET A 47 16.15 13.71 -12.18
N CYS A 48 14.98 14.33 -12.02
CA CYS A 48 14.01 14.59 -13.09
C CYS A 48 14.33 15.85 -13.91
N LEU A 49 15.60 16.26 -14.01
CA LEU A 49 15.97 17.44 -14.79
C LEU A 49 15.71 17.18 -16.29
N VAL A 50 15.10 18.17 -16.94
CA VAL A 50 14.83 18.22 -18.39
C VAL A 50 15.17 19.60 -18.93
N ASP A 51 15.42 19.69 -20.23
CA ASP A 51 15.66 20.95 -20.91
C ASP A 51 14.35 21.53 -21.42
N MET A 52 14.06 22.76 -21.00
CA MET A 52 12.97 23.55 -21.54
C MET A 52 13.55 24.63 -22.43
N GLU A 53 12.95 24.83 -23.61
CA GLU A 53 13.38 25.89 -24.52
C GLU A 53 13.36 27.26 -23.82
N ARG A 54 14.38 28.08 -24.09
CA ARG A 54 14.58 29.42 -23.48
C ARG A 54 14.82 29.41 -21.96
N ALA A 55 14.91 28.23 -21.33
CA ALA A 55 15.35 28.12 -19.94
C ALA A 55 16.90 28.15 -19.84
N PRO A 56 17.48 29.03 -19.00
CA PRO A 56 18.93 29.14 -18.86
C PRO A 56 19.56 27.92 -18.18
N LYS A 57 18.76 27.11 -17.48
CA LYS A 57 19.18 25.90 -16.78
C LYS A 57 18.13 24.79 -16.95
N PRO A 58 18.53 23.51 -16.82
CA PRO A 58 17.56 22.40 -16.74
C PRO A 58 16.55 22.62 -15.61
N VAL A 59 15.30 22.31 -15.88
CA VAL A 59 14.17 22.47 -14.95
C VAL A 59 13.79 21.11 -14.37
N ALA A 60 13.32 21.07 -13.12
CA ALA A 60 12.83 19.82 -12.55
C ALA A 60 11.43 19.55 -13.10
N SER A 61 11.28 18.50 -13.90
CA SER A 61 10.02 18.20 -14.57
C SER A 61 8.90 17.91 -13.58
N CYS A 62 9.20 17.31 -12.43
CA CYS A 62 8.21 16.93 -11.43
C CYS A 62 7.54 18.11 -10.72
N ALA A 63 8.10 19.32 -10.81
CA ALA A 63 7.57 20.51 -10.14
C ALA A 63 7.25 21.64 -11.10
N MET A 64 7.75 21.59 -12.34
CA MET A 64 7.43 22.58 -13.35
C MET A 64 6.01 22.30 -13.87
N PRO A 65 5.04 23.22 -13.74
CA PRO A 65 3.73 23.06 -14.33
C PRO A 65 3.83 23.01 -15.86
N ALA A 66 3.05 22.13 -16.48
CA ALA A 66 2.91 22.08 -17.93
C ALA A 66 2.14 23.32 -18.41
N GLY A 67 2.72 24.05 -19.37
CA GLY A 67 2.11 25.25 -19.94
C GLY A 67 2.05 25.19 -21.47
N ASP A 68 1.15 25.97 -22.04
CA ASP A 68 0.95 26.05 -23.49
C ASP A 68 2.21 26.50 -24.23
N GLY A 69 2.53 25.79 -25.32
CA GLY A 69 3.64 26.09 -26.20
C GLY A 69 5.02 25.79 -25.60
N MET A 70 5.10 25.11 -24.45
CA MET A 70 6.37 24.65 -23.91
C MET A 70 7.00 23.62 -24.86
N VAL A 71 8.32 23.70 -25.04
CA VAL A 71 9.10 22.73 -25.79
C VAL A 71 10.11 22.11 -24.84
N ILE A 72 9.96 20.82 -24.59
CA ILE A 72 10.73 20.03 -23.65
C ILE A 72 11.61 19.05 -24.40
N ARG A 73 12.87 18.96 -24.02
CA ARG A 73 13.84 17.99 -24.51
C ARG A 73 14.41 17.20 -23.35
N THR A 74 14.35 15.88 -23.40
CA THR A 74 14.79 15.00 -22.31
C THR A 74 16.12 14.30 -22.59
N ASP A 75 16.66 14.46 -23.80
CA ASP A 75 17.76 13.68 -24.37
C ASP A 75 18.96 14.55 -24.79
N THR A 76 18.98 15.83 -24.40
CA THR A 76 20.10 16.73 -24.70
C THR A 76 21.34 16.35 -23.90
N ASP A 77 22.53 16.67 -24.41
CA ASP A 77 23.80 16.51 -23.69
C ASP A 77 23.79 17.22 -22.33
N ARG A 78 23.09 18.35 -22.23
CA ARG A 78 22.96 19.12 -20.99
C ARG A 78 22.11 18.36 -19.96
N VAL A 79 21.02 17.74 -20.38
CA VAL A 79 20.18 16.89 -19.52
C VAL A 79 20.93 15.64 -19.09
N LYS A 80 21.62 14.98 -20.02
CA LYS A 80 22.42 13.79 -19.73
C LYS A 80 23.46 14.08 -18.65
N LYS A 81 24.28 15.13 -18.84
CA LYS A 81 25.28 15.58 -17.85
C LYS A 81 24.66 15.94 -16.51
N ALA A 82 23.47 16.55 -16.51
CA ALA A 82 22.77 16.90 -15.28
C ALA A 82 22.33 15.64 -14.50
N ARG A 83 21.80 14.62 -15.18
CA ARG A 83 21.41 13.34 -14.56
C ARG A 83 22.62 12.56 -14.07
N GLU A 84 23.67 12.47 -14.87
CA GLU A 84 24.94 11.85 -14.47
C GLU A 84 25.53 12.53 -13.22
N GLY A 85 25.53 13.86 -13.17
CA GLY A 85 26.00 14.63 -12.01
C GLY A 85 25.14 14.43 -10.76
N VAL A 86 23.80 14.41 -10.90
CA VAL A 86 22.90 14.11 -9.78
C VAL A 86 23.12 12.69 -9.26
N MET A 87 23.26 11.72 -10.16
CA MET A 87 23.53 10.34 -9.79
C MET A 87 24.87 10.21 -9.05
N GLU A 88 25.92 10.90 -9.52
CA GLU A 88 27.20 10.96 -8.81
C GLU A 88 27.02 11.50 -7.39
N PHE A 89 26.30 12.61 -7.19
CA PHE A 89 26.03 13.15 -5.84
C PHE A 89 25.25 12.18 -4.93
N LEU A 90 24.30 11.43 -5.49
CA LEU A 90 23.55 10.43 -4.74
C LEU A 90 24.46 9.27 -4.31
N LEU A 91 25.37 8.84 -5.17
CA LEU A 91 26.27 7.70 -4.93
C LEU A 91 27.52 8.07 -4.10
N ILE A 92 27.92 9.35 -4.06
CA ILE A 92 29.09 9.84 -3.30
C ILE A 92 29.04 9.35 -1.85
N ASN A 93 27.92 9.55 -1.18
CA ASN A 93 27.75 9.19 0.23
C ASN A 93 26.89 7.93 0.44
N HIS A 94 26.50 7.22 -0.62
CA HIS A 94 25.79 5.95 -0.53
C HIS A 94 26.78 4.80 -0.26
N PRO A 95 26.46 3.86 0.65
CA PRO A 95 27.34 2.76 1.01
C PRO A 95 27.36 1.69 -0.09
N LEU A 96 28.45 0.91 -0.15
CA LEU A 96 28.61 -0.19 -1.10
C LEU A 96 27.92 -1.47 -0.61
N ASP A 97 26.65 -1.33 -0.23
CA ASP A 97 25.87 -2.36 0.45
C ASP A 97 25.05 -3.24 -0.50
N CYS A 98 25.07 -2.99 -1.80
CA CYS A 98 24.21 -3.68 -2.78
C CYS A 98 24.16 -5.21 -2.61
N PRO A 99 25.27 -5.93 -2.32
CA PRO A 99 25.21 -7.38 -2.12
C PRO A 99 24.40 -7.83 -0.90
N ILE A 100 24.44 -7.05 0.18
CA ILE A 100 23.74 -7.33 1.45
C ILE A 100 22.38 -6.63 1.53
N CYS A 101 22.12 -5.65 0.67
CA CYS A 101 20.87 -4.91 0.63
C CYS A 101 19.71 -5.79 0.14
N ASP A 102 18.59 -5.79 0.88
CA ASP A 102 17.41 -6.57 0.50
C ASP A 102 16.70 -6.08 -0.75
N GLN A 103 16.81 -4.79 -1.03
CA GLN A 103 16.26 -4.18 -2.25
C GLN A 103 17.19 -4.34 -3.46
N GLY A 104 18.36 -4.96 -3.29
CA GLY A 104 19.25 -5.25 -4.41
C GLY A 104 18.54 -6.09 -5.48
N GLY A 105 18.48 -5.59 -6.71
CA GLY A 105 17.71 -6.17 -7.83
C GLY A 105 16.32 -5.61 -8.07
N GLU A 106 15.84 -4.72 -7.21
CA GLU A 106 14.59 -3.95 -7.40
C GLU A 106 14.72 -2.52 -6.85
N CYS A 107 15.94 -1.98 -6.89
CA CYS A 107 16.29 -0.69 -6.31
C CYS A 107 16.31 0.38 -7.41
N ASP A 108 15.44 1.39 -7.30
CA ASP A 108 15.41 2.53 -8.24
C ASP A 108 16.81 3.14 -8.40
N LEU A 109 17.58 3.26 -7.31
CA LEU A 109 18.92 3.84 -7.35
C LEU A 109 19.89 2.98 -8.16
N GLN A 110 19.79 1.65 -8.03
CA GLN A 110 20.62 0.74 -8.80
C GLN A 110 20.26 0.83 -10.29
N ASP A 111 18.98 0.74 -10.62
CA ASP A 111 18.52 0.70 -12.01
C ASP A 111 18.75 2.04 -12.72
N GLN A 112 18.47 3.15 -12.04
CA GLN A 112 18.72 4.48 -12.60
C GLN A 112 20.21 4.84 -12.64
N ALA A 113 21.04 4.31 -11.74
CA ALA A 113 22.50 4.45 -11.86
C ALA A 113 23.03 3.73 -13.10
N MET A 114 22.56 2.51 -13.35
CA MET A 114 22.90 1.75 -14.55
C MET A 114 22.39 2.43 -15.84
N GLY A 115 21.21 3.05 -15.80
CA GLY A 115 20.61 3.70 -16.98
C GLY A 115 21.10 5.12 -17.28
N TYR A 116 21.42 5.90 -16.24
CA TYR A 116 21.67 7.35 -16.37
C TYR A 116 22.92 7.87 -15.65
N GLY A 117 23.64 7.01 -14.92
CA GLY A 117 24.85 7.37 -14.19
C GLY A 117 26.14 7.24 -15.02
N TYR A 118 27.25 7.71 -14.44
CA TYR A 118 28.59 7.39 -14.94
C TYR A 118 28.94 5.92 -14.68
N ASP A 119 29.92 5.40 -15.43
CA ASP A 119 30.46 4.05 -15.30
C ASP A 119 31.49 3.90 -14.16
N ALA A 120 32.05 5.00 -13.67
CA ALA A 120 33.05 5.02 -12.59
C ALA A 120 32.83 6.16 -11.59
N SER A 121 33.23 5.92 -10.33
CA SER A 121 33.29 6.95 -9.29
C SER A 121 34.63 7.68 -9.34
N ARG A 122 34.60 8.98 -9.05
CA ARG A 122 35.80 9.82 -8.82
C ARG A 122 35.96 10.19 -7.34
N TYR A 123 35.05 9.74 -6.48
CA TYR A 123 35.04 10.05 -5.06
C TYR A 123 35.88 9.02 -4.29
N GLU A 124 36.99 9.49 -3.71
CA GLU A 124 37.97 8.68 -2.97
C GLU A 124 37.97 8.96 -1.45
N GLU A 125 37.14 9.89 -1.00
CA GLU A 125 37.07 10.32 0.39
C GLU A 125 36.19 9.39 1.25
N ASN A 126 36.24 9.61 2.56
CA ASN A 126 35.39 8.88 3.50
C ASN A 126 33.92 9.26 3.32
N LYS A 127 33.09 8.24 3.07
CA LYS A 127 31.63 8.37 3.02
C LYS A 127 31.08 8.62 4.43
N ARG A 128 29.99 9.38 4.52
CA ARG A 128 29.23 9.49 5.76
C ARG A 128 28.63 8.12 6.14
N ALA A 129 28.47 7.90 7.44
CA ALA A 129 27.71 6.79 8.00
C ALA A 129 26.68 7.35 8.98
N VAL A 130 25.51 6.72 9.03
CA VAL A 130 24.39 7.12 9.88
C VAL A 130 23.97 5.91 10.72
N GLU A 131 23.77 6.12 12.01
CA GLU A 131 23.25 5.09 12.91
C GLU A 131 21.83 4.68 12.52
N ASP A 132 21.58 3.38 12.55
CA ASP A 132 20.26 2.83 12.24
C ASP A 132 19.26 3.15 13.35
N LYS A 133 18.05 3.55 12.94
CA LYS A 133 17.01 4.05 13.85
C LYS A 133 15.96 2.98 14.08
N ASN A 134 15.51 2.78 15.31
CA ASN A 134 14.44 1.84 15.56
C ASN A 134 13.07 2.41 15.13
N MET A 135 12.46 1.82 14.10
CA MET A 135 11.11 2.18 13.62
C MET A 135 10.07 1.09 13.91
N GLY A 136 10.36 0.18 14.85
CA GLY A 136 9.46 -0.88 15.28
C GLY A 136 9.74 -2.25 14.65
N PRO A 137 8.80 -3.20 14.76
CA PRO A 137 9.02 -4.59 14.38
C PRO A 137 8.80 -4.88 12.88
N LEU A 138 8.14 -3.98 12.15
CA LEU A 138 7.78 -4.21 10.74
C LEU A 138 8.83 -3.64 9.77
N ILE A 139 9.41 -2.48 10.11
CA ILE A 139 10.34 -1.76 9.24
C ILE A 139 11.75 -1.96 9.77
N SER A 140 12.62 -2.48 8.91
CA SER A 140 14.06 -2.52 9.10
C SER A 140 14.66 -1.26 8.50
N THR A 141 15.62 -0.67 9.20
CA THR A 141 16.26 0.58 8.81
C THR A 141 17.74 0.34 8.56
N THR A 142 18.25 0.89 7.46
CA THR A 142 19.68 1.05 7.22
C THR A 142 19.92 2.46 6.71
N MET A 143 20.03 3.42 7.62
CA MET A 143 19.87 4.84 7.29
C MET A 143 21.05 5.42 6.51
N THR A 144 22.20 4.77 6.56
CA THR A 144 23.35 5.09 5.69
C THR A 144 22.98 4.98 4.20
N ARG A 145 22.04 4.11 3.82
CA ARG A 145 21.55 3.97 2.43
C ARG A 145 20.57 5.07 2.03
N CYS A 146 20.04 5.85 2.97
CA CYS A 146 19.02 6.85 2.68
C CYS A 146 19.58 8.00 1.82
N ILE A 147 18.87 8.35 0.75
CA ILE A 147 19.22 9.47 -0.14
C ILE A 147 18.47 10.76 0.19
N HIS A 148 17.80 10.82 1.34
CA HIS A 148 17.02 11.98 1.80
C HIS A 148 15.96 12.50 0.82
N CYS A 149 15.33 11.60 0.06
CA CYS A 149 14.27 11.97 -0.90
C CYS A 149 12.95 12.39 -0.23
N THR A 150 12.84 12.21 1.09
CA THR A 150 11.68 12.56 1.94
C THR A 150 10.33 11.95 1.50
N ARG A 151 10.33 10.88 0.70
CA ARG A 151 9.08 10.15 0.34
C ARG A 151 8.38 9.59 1.58
N CYS A 152 9.11 8.90 2.45
CA CYS A 152 8.56 8.31 3.67
C CYS A 152 7.99 9.35 4.66
N VAL A 153 8.65 10.50 4.81
CA VAL A 153 8.18 11.61 5.67
C VAL A 153 6.85 12.17 5.15
N ARG A 154 6.75 12.45 3.85
CA ARG A 154 5.52 12.90 3.21
C ARG A 154 4.41 11.87 3.34
N PHE A 155 4.68 10.60 3.06
CA PHE A 155 3.69 9.54 3.23
C PHE A 155 3.17 9.45 4.67
N ALA A 156 4.06 9.46 5.66
CA ALA A 156 3.68 9.37 7.06
C ALA A 156 2.77 10.55 7.46
N THR A 157 3.04 11.74 6.95
CA THR A 157 2.26 12.95 7.27
C THR A 157 0.96 13.04 6.47
N GLU A 158 1.00 12.74 5.16
CA GLU A 158 -0.08 12.98 4.22
C GLU A 158 -1.05 11.81 4.14
N ILE A 159 -0.56 10.57 4.03
CA ILE A 159 -1.40 9.40 3.77
C ILE A 159 -1.66 8.60 5.05
N ALA A 160 -0.61 8.24 5.80
CA ALA A 160 -0.78 7.51 7.06
C ALA A 160 -1.32 8.39 8.19
N GLY A 161 -1.13 9.71 8.08
CA GLY A 161 -1.59 10.69 9.06
C GLY A 161 -0.94 10.60 10.44
N VAL A 162 0.26 10.03 10.49
CA VAL A 162 1.10 9.91 11.67
C VAL A 162 2.42 10.64 11.41
N PRO A 163 2.51 11.97 11.69
CA PRO A 163 3.69 12.78 11.40
C PRO A 163 4.85 12.51 12.40
N GLU A 164 5.18 11.23 12.62
CA GLU A 164 6.26 10.80 13.53
C GLU A 164 7.62 10.76 12.82
N LEU A 165 7.63 10.54 11.50
CA LEU A 165 8.82 10.61 10.67
C LEU A 165 9.12 12.05 10.26
N GLY A 166 10.38 12.47 10.41
CA GLY A 166 10.84 13.80 10.04
C GLY A 166 12.30 13.80 9.59
N ALA A 167 12.73 14.96 9.08
CA ALA A 167 14.12 15.25 8.78
C ALA A 167 14.69 16.17 9.88
N ILE A 168 15.71 15.70 10.59
CA ILE A 168 16.44 16.50 11.59
C ILE A 168 17.82 16.88 11.06
N GLY A 169 18.39 17.97 11.58
CA GLY A 169 19.69 18.47 11.12
C GLY A 169 19.62 19.22 9.79
N ARG A 170 20.78 19.40 9.14
CA ARG A 170 20.92 20.11 7.85
C ARG A 170 22.18 19.66 7.11
N GLY A 171 22.21 19.88 5.80
CA GLY A 171 23.35 19.50 4.96
C GLY A 171 23.49 17.98 4.86
N GLU A 172 24.73 17.49 4.80
CA GLU A 172 25.01 16.04 4.72
C GLU A 172 24.67 15.27 6.02
N SER A 173 24.68 15.97 7.16
CA SER A 173 24.31 15.44 8.47
C SER A 173 22.80 15.51 8.75
N MET A 174 21.98 15.83 7.72
CA MET A 174 20.55 15.64 7.83
C MET A 174 20.25 14.15 7.98
N GLU A 175 19.36 13.80 8.91
CA GLU A 175 18.92 12.42 9.12
C GLU A 175 17.39 12.34 9.03
N ILE A 176 16.91 11.32 8.33
CA ILE A 176 15.51 10.92 8.42
C ILE A 176 15.38 10.03 9.65
N THR A 177 14.54 10.42 10.59
CA THR A 177 14.34 9.67 11.83
C THR A 177 12.92 9.89 12.37
N THR A 178 12.56 9.10 13.36
CA THR A 178 11.46 9.42 14.26
C THR A 178 12.01 10.26 15.41
N TYR A 179 11.36 11.37 15.78
CA TYR A 179 11.89 12.35 16.75
C TYR A 179 12.29 11.77 18.12
N LEU A 180 11.80 10.58 18.49
CA LEU A 180 12.08 9.90 19.77
C LEU A 180 12.43 8.41 19.63
N GLU A 181 12.88 7.95 18.45
CA GLU A 181 13.04 6.50 18.14
C GLU A 181 11.81 5.66 18.53
N LYS A 182 10.64 6.29 18.42
CA LYS A 182 9.36 5.64 18.66
C LYS A 182 9.04 4.77 17.45
N THR A 183 8.38 3.64 17.73
CA THR A 183 7.80 2.82 16.67
C THR A 183 6.80 3.66 15.89
N LEU A 184 6.83 3.55 14.56
CA LEU A 184 5.83 4.19 13.69
C LEU A 184 4.48 3.51 13.92
N VAL A 185 3.61 4.09 14.75
CA VAL A 185 2.33 3.47 15.13
C VAL A 185 1.25 3.85 14.13
N SER A 186 1.16 3.10 13.03
CA SER A 186 0.07 3.21 12.06
C SER A 186 -0.24 1.85 11.44
N GLU A 187 -1.49 1.68 11.05
CA GLU A 187 -2.03 0.54 10.30
C GLU A 187 -1.57 0.48 8.83
N LEU A 188 -0.95 1.54 8.31
CA LEU A 188 -0.40 1.65 6.96
C LEU A 188 1.10 1.95 6.95
N SER A 189 1.78 1.76 8.09
CA SER A 189 3.15 2.20 8.31
C SER A 189 4.13 1.56 7.33
N ALA A 190 3.94 0.29 6.98
CA ALA A 190 4.91 -0.48 6.21
C ALA A 190 4.88 -0.18 4.71
N ASN A 191 3.91 0.59 4.20
CA ASN A 191 3.94 1.06 2.81
C ASN A 191 5.14 2.00 2.54
N VAL A 192 5.78 2.55 3.58
CA VAL A 192 7.05 3.30 3.42
C VAL A 192 8.18 2.45 2.82
N ILE A 193 8.07 1.12 2.92
CA ILE A 193 9.05 0.19 2.33
C ILE A 193 8.94 0.21 0.81
N ASP A 194 7.71 0.11 0.28
CA ASP A 194 7.47 0.15 -1.17
C ASP A 194 7.79 1.52 -1.76
N LEU A 195 7.56 2.58 -0.97
CA LEU A 195 7.87 3.95 -1.35
C LEU A 195 9.36 4.26 -1.39
N CYS A 196 10.17 3.50 -0.65
CA CYS A 196 11.59 3.79 -0.52
C CYS A 196 12.30 3.45 -1.83
N PRO A 197 12.89 4.42 -2.54
CA PRO A 197 13.60 4.14 -3.79
C PRO A 197 14.94 3.41 -3.58
N VAL A 198 15.29 3.15 -2.33
CA VAL A 198 16.58 2.59 -1.89
C VAL A 198 16.31 1.67 -0.70
N GLY A 199 17.20 0.70 -0.47
CA GLY A 199 17.05 -0.25 0.64
C GLY A 199 17.37 0.30 2.03
N ALA A 200 17.01 1.57 2.29
CA ALA A 200 17.11 2.21 3.59
C ALA A 200 15.94 1.84 4.50
N LEU A 201 14.74 1.68 3.95
CA LEU A 201 13.57 1.17 4.66
C LEU A 201 13.16 -0.14 3.99
N THR A 202 13.34 -1.25 4.69
CA THR A 202 13.05 -2.60 4.18
C THR A 202 12.13 -3.35 5.13
N SER A 203 11.54 -4.46 4.68
CA SER A 203 10.67 -5.26 5.52
C SER A 203 11.48 -6.12 6.49
N LYS A 204 11.31 -5.88 7.80
CA LYS A 204 12.03 -6.64 8.85
C LYS A 204 11.62 -8.12 8.88
N PRO A 205 10.33 -8.51 8.74
CA PRO A 205 9.95 -9.92 8.66
C PRO A 205 10.47 -10.67 7.42
N TYR A 206 10.65 -9.95 6.29
CA TYR A 206 11.16 -10.52 5.04
C TYR A 206 12.69 -10.48 4.94
N ALA A 207 13.38 -9.84 5.91
CA ALA A 207 14.79 -9.52 5.80
C ALA A 207 15.65 -10.72 5.43
N PHE A 208 16.42 -10.58 4.34
CA PHE A 208 17.36 -11.57 3.80
C PHE A 208 16.76 -12.94 3.42
N ALA A 209 15.43 -13.08 3.35
CA ALA A 209 14.78 -14.38 3.15
C ALA A 209 14.82 -14.86 1.68
N ALA A 210 14.80 -13.94 0.72
CA ALA A 210 14.88 -14.20 -0.72
C ALA A 210 15.37 -12.95 -1.48
N ARG A 211 15.63 -13.12 -2.78
CA ARG A 211 15.92 -12.01 -3.70
C ARG A 211 14.80 -11.82 -4.74
N PRO A 212 14.57 -10.59 -5.23
CA PRO A 212 13.41 -10.29 -6.09
C PRO A 212 13.32 -11.15 -7.36
N TRP A 213 14.46 -11.52 -7.95
CA TRP A 213 14.54 -12.34 -9.15
C TRP A 213 14.27 -13.83 -8.92
N GLU A 214 14.24 -14.30 -7.67
CA GLU A 214 13.90 -15.69 -7.32
C GLU A 214 12.40 -15.93 -7.18
N LEU A 215 11.60 -14.86 -7.17
CA LEU A 215 10.20 -14.90 -6.77
C LEU A 215 9.28 -15.04 -7.99
N SER A 216 8.39 -16.03 -7.91
CA SER A 216 7.20 -16.08 -8.75
C SER A 216 6.19 -15.04 -8.28
N LYS A 217 5.65 -14.27 -9.22
CA LYS A 217 4.74 -13.15 -8.95
C LYS A 217 3.33 -13.55 -9.37
N THR A 218 2.41 -13.62 -8.42
CA THR A 218 1.00 -13.95 -8.69
C THR A 218 0.11 -12.78 -8.28
N GLU A 219 -0.64 -12.22 -9.23
CA GLU A 219 -1.65 -11.20 -8.91
C GLU A 219 -2.85 -11.84 -8.22
N SER A 220 -3.30 -11.23 -7.12
CA SER A 220 -4.38 -11.74 -6.27
C SER A 220 -5.12 -10.59 -5.59
N VAL A 221 -6.10 -10.93 -4.75
CA VAL A 221 -6.87 -9.99 -3.93
C VAL A 221 -6.71 -10.36 -2.45
N ASP A 222 -6.65 -9.35 -1.58
CA ASP A 222 -6.61 -9.53 -0.13
C ASP A 222 -7.99 -9.91 0.45
N VAL A 223 -7.96 -10.65 1.57
CA VAL A 223 -9.14 -11.11 2.32
C VAL A 223 -9.00 -10.86 3.83
N MET A 224 -8.12 -9.95 4.24
CA MET A 224 -7.88 -9.63 5.66
C MET A 224 -8.80 -8.52 6.19
N ASP A 225 -9.40 -7.77 5.28
CA ASP A 225 -10.52 -6.86 5.52
C ASP A 225 -11.50 -6.89 4.33
N ALA A 226 -12.61 -6.16 4.45
CA ALA A 226 -13.66 -6.11 3.44
C ALA A 226 -13.38 -5.12 2.30
N VAL A 227 -12.19 -4.49 2.26
CA VAL A 227 -11.81 -3.58 1.16
C VAL A 227 -11.49 -4.37 -0.10
N GLY A 228 -10.92 -5.57 0.05
CA GLY A 228 -10.49 -6.38 -1.09
C GLY A 228 -9.34 -5.73 -1.86
N SER A 229 -8.32 -5.27 -1.14
CA SER A 229 -7.17 -4.58 -1.74
C SER A 229 -6.47 -5.47 -2.77
N ASN A 230 -6.06 -4.91 -3.90
CA ASN A 230 -5.33 -5.65 -4.92
C ASN A 230 -3.88 -5.87 -4.48
N ILE A 231 -3.44 -7.12 -4.59
CA ILE A 231 -2.12 -7.53 -4.11
C ILE A 231 -1.36 -8.35 -5.15
N ARG A 232 -0.06 -8.39 -4.96
CA ARG A 232 0.86 -9.31 -5.62
C ARG A 232 1.48 -10.21 -4.56
N VAL A 233 1.27 -11.51 -4.71
CA VAL A 233 1.83 -12.54 -3.85
C VAL A 233 3.15 -13.01 -4.48
N ASP A 234 4.26 -12.70 -3.83
CA ASP A 234 5.59 -13.11 -4.27
C ASP A 234 5.99 -14.39 -3.52
N ALA A 235 6.12 -15.50 -4.24
CA ALA A 235 6.39 -16.83 -3.68
C ALA A 235 7.67 -17.44 -4.23
N ARG A 236 8.36 -18.22 -3.39
CA ARG A 236 9.50 -19.06 -3.78
C ARG A 236 9.14 -20.52 -3.54
N GLY A 237 8.92 -21.27 -4.63
CA GLY A 237 8.38 -22.63 -4.54
C GLY A 237 6.99 -22.64 -3.90
N ALA A 238 6.77 -23.50 -2.90
CA ALA A 238 5.48 -23.62 -2.21
C ALA A 238 5.24 -22.54 -1.13
N GLN A 239 6.19 -21.63 -0.93
CA GLN A 239 6.19 -20.72 0.20
C GLN A 239 5.96 -19.27 -0.24
N VAL A 240 4.89 -18.64 0.24
CA VAL A 240 4.64 -17.19 0.06
C VAL A 240 5.65 -16.41 0.87
N MET A 241 6.51 -15.64 0.22
CA MET A 241 7.64 -14.94 0.88
C MET A 241 7.28 -13.52 1.32
N ARG A 242 6.54 -12.78 0.48
CA ARG A 242 6.05 -11.43 0.78
C ARG A 242 4.78 -11.14 0.00
N VAL A 243 4.06 -10.09 0.42
CA VAL A 243 2.91 -9.53 -0.29
C VAL A 243 3.17 -8.05 -0.52
N LEU A 244 2.91 -7.61 -1.75
CA LEU A 244 3.07 -6.22 -2.18
C LEU A 244 1.73 -5.71 -2.73
N PRO A 245 1.47 -4.40 -2.66
CA PRO A 245 0.29 -3.80 -3.29
C PRO A 245 0.38 -3.89 -4.81
N ARG A 246 -0.78 -3.90 -5.46
CA ARG A 246 -0.91 -3.68 -6.91
C ARG A 246 -1.73 -2.43 -7.16
N LEU A 247 -1.34 -1.66 -8.18
CA LEU A 247 -2.02 -0.44 -8.58
C LEU A 247 -3.48 -0.74 -8.93
N ASN A 248 -4.41 -0.10 -8.23
CA ASN A 248 -5.82 -0.04 -8.59
C ASN A 248 -6.46 1.24 -8.04
N GLU A 249 -6.73 2.20 -8.93
CA GLU A 249 -7.27 3.52 -8.60
C GLU A 249 -8.62 3.49 -7.87
N ASP A 250 -9.42 2.46 -8.15
CA ASP A 250 -10.80 2.35 -7.68
C ASP A 250 -10.89 1.80 -6.25
N ILE A 251 -9.84 1.13 -5.77
CA ILE A 251 -9.85 0.41 -4.49
C ILE A 251 -8.74 0.91 -3.57
N ASN A 252 -7.48 0.62 -3.92
CA ASN A 252 -6.37 0.72 -2.98
C ASN A 252 -5.25 1.64 -3.42
N GLU A 253 -5.37 2.27 -4.59
CA GLU A 253 -4.29 2.98 -5.25
C GLU A 253 -3.06 2.07 -5.28
N GLU A 254 -2.06 2.36 -4.47
CA GLU A 254 -0.83 1.57 -4.34
C GLU A 254 -0.56 1.16 -2.87
N TRP A 255 -1.58 1.25 -2.00
CA TRP A 255 -1.44 1.01 -0.57
C TRP A 255 -2.13 -0.27 -0.14
N ILE A 256 -1.57 -0.93 0.88
CA ILE A 256 -2.22 -2.04 1.59
C ILE A 256 -2.03 -1.89 3.09
N SER A 257 -2.95 -2.43 3.88
CA SER A 257 -2.80 -2.44 5.35
C SER A 257 -1.60 -3.29 5.79
N ASP A 258 -0.99 -2.93 6.93
CA ASP A 258 0.08 -3.72 7.55
C ASP A 258 -0.41 -5.13 7.91
N LYS A 259 -1.71 -5.27 8.20
CA LYS A 259 -2.40 -6.57 8.37
C LYS A 259 -2.26 -7.41 7.09
N THR A 260 -2.65 -6.88 5.94
CA THR A 260 -2.53 -7.55 4.63
C THR A 260 -1.09 -7.96 4.34
N ARG A 261 -0.15 -7.02 4.53
CA ARG A 261 1.26 -7.23 4.21
C ARG A 261 1.90 -8.37 5.00
N TYR A 262 1.56 -8.49 6.29
CA TYR A 262 2.24 -9.40 7.23
C TYR A 262 1.42 -10.62 7.68
N ALA A 263 0.13 -10.71 7.33
CA ALA A 263 -0.68 -11.88 7.65
C ALA A 263 -0.19 -13.18 7.00
N ILE A 264 0.69 -13.10 6.01
CA ILE A 264 1.28 -14.25 5.32
C ILE A 264 2.04 -15.22 6.22
N ASP A 265 2.56 -14.76 7.36
CA ASP A 265 3.20 -15.64 8.35
C ASP A 265 2.20 -16.66 8.91
N GLY A 266 0.93 -16.28 8.99
CA GLY A 266 -0.18 -17.16 9.36
C GLY A 266 -0.41 -18.29 8.35
N LEU A 267 -0.12 -18.09 7.06
CA LEU A 267 -0.30 -19.12 6.03
C LEU A 267 0.63 -20.32 6.22
N ARG A 268 1.68 -20.19 7.04
CA ARG A 268 2.67 -21.23 7.32
C ARG A 268 2.49 -21.87 8.70
N ARG A 269 1.68 -21.26 9.57
CA ARG A 269 1.57 -21.65 10.99
C ARG A 269 0.18 -22.23 11.27
N GLN A 270 0.13 -23.28 12.08
CA GLN A 270 -1.12 -23.90 12.56
C GLN A 270 -2.11 -24.27 11.42
N ARG A 271 -1.59 -24.69 10.26
CA ARG A 271 -2.41 -25.10 9.12
C ARG A 271 -3.07 -26.46 9.40
N LEU A 272 -4.33 -26.58 9.00
CA LEU A 272 -5.00 -27.87 8.91
C LEU A 272 -4.50 -28.60 7.65
N ASP A 273 -3.59 -29.56 7.85
CA ASP A 273 -2.89 -30.30 6.79
C ASP A 273 -3.59 -31.61 6.39
N ARG A 274 -4.45 -32.13 7.26
CA ARG A 274 -5.21 -33.37 7.09
C ARG A 274 -6.53 -33.33 7.87
N PRO A 275 -7.49 -34.23 7.59
CA PRO A 275 -8.69 -34.37 8.42
C PRO A 275 -8.36 -34.87 9.83
N TYR A 276 -9.10 -34.37 10.82
CA TYR A 276 -9.03 -34.84 12.21
C TYR A 276 -10.43 -35.17 12.72
N MET A 277 -10.55 -36.29 13.45
CA MET A 277 -11.81 -36.76 14.01
C MET A 277 -11.68 -36.99 15.52
N ARG A 278 -12.77 -36.77 16.26
CA ARG A 278 -12.77 -37.03 17.70
C ARG A 278 -12.90 -38.52 17.99
N GLY A 279 -11.96 -39.06 18.75
CA GLY A 279 -12.00 -40.42 19.28
C GLY A 279 -12.98 -40.58 20.45
N ARG A 280 -13.02 -41.80 21.02
CA ARG A 280 -13.85 -42.11 22.21
C ARG A 280 -13.40 -41.33 23.46
N ASP A 281 -12.15 -40.89 23.49
CA ASP A 281 -11.53 -40.04 24.51
C ASP A 281 -11.83 -38.54 24.32
N GLY A 282 -12.57 -38.18 23.26
CA GLY A 282 -12.95 -36.80 22.95
C GLY A 282 -11.84 -35.97 22.30
N LYS A 283 -10.64 -36.52 22.10
CA LYS A 283 -9.49 -35.83 21.48
C LYS A 283 -9.49 -36.00 19.97
N LEU A 284 -8.94 -35.01 19.27
CA LEU A 284 -8.76 -35.06 17.82
C LEU A 284 -7.60 -36.00 17.48
N ALA A 285 -7.87 -36.97 16.60
CA ALA A 285 -6.89 -37.87 16.01
C ALA A 285 -6.90 -37.72 14.48
N PRO A 286 -5.74 -37.83 13.80
CA PRO A 286 -5.66 -37.83 12.35
C PRO A 286 -6.57 -38.90 11.72
N ALA A 287 -7.23 -38.56 10.62
CA ALA A 287 -8.12 -39.47 9.87
C ALA A 287 -7.91 -39.36 8.36
N SER A 288 -8.34 -40.38 7.62
CA SER A 288 -8.41 -40.32 6.15
C SER A 288 -9.61 -39.49 5.70
N TRP A 289 -9.58 -39.02 4.45
CA TRP A 289 -10.73 -38.34 3.85
C TRP A 289 -11.96 -39.26 3.77
N ASP A 290 -11.77 -40.54 3.46
CA ASP A 290 -12.87 -41.52 3.36
C ASP A 290 -13.55 -41.75 4.70
N ASP A 291 -12.78 -41.86 5.78
CA ASP A 291 -13.32 -42.02 7.14
C ASP A 291 -14.09 -40.76 7.57
N ALA A 292 -13.50 -39.57 7.31
CA ALA A 292 -14.11 -38.29 7.64
C ALA A 292 -15.45 -38.10 6.90
N PHE A 293 -15.48 -38.30 5.59
CA PHE A 293 -16.71 -38.18 4.80
C PHE A 293 -17.74 -39.25 5.12
N SER A 294 -17.31 -40.48 5.41
CA SER A 294 -18.22 -41.56 5.84
C SER A 294 -18.91 -41.20 7.16
N ALA A 295 -18.16 -40.67 8.13
CA ALA A 295 -18.71 -40.23 9.41
C ALA A 295 -19.64 -39.02 9.28
N ILE A 296 -19.28 -38.03 8.45
CA ILE A 296 -20.13 -36.88 8.13
C ILE A 296 -21.44 -37.40 7.49
N SER A 297 -21.36 -38.20 6.44
CA SER A 297 -22.53 -38.76 5.74
C SER A 297 -23.45 -39.54 6.66
N ALA A 298 -22.88 -40.40 7.53
CA ALA A 298 -23.65 -41.18 8.49
C ALA A 298 -24.40 -40.31 9.51
N LYS A 299 -23.80 -39.21 9.98
CA LYS A 299 -24.47 -38.25 10.87
C LYS A 299 -25.52 -37.43 10.13
N MET A 300 -25.20 -36.93 8.95
CA MET A 300 -26.11 -36.09 8.15
C MET A 300 -27.37 -36.85 7.71
N LYS A 301 -27.25 -38.14 7.35
CA LYS A 301 -28.41 -38.99 7.01
C LYS A 301 -29.37 -39.21 8.19
N LYS A 302 -28.87 -39.15 9.43
CA LYS A 302 -29.68 -39.33 10.65
C LYS A 302 -30.24 -38.00 11.16
N ALA A 303 -29.64 -36.87 10.77
CA ALA A 303 -30.03 -35.55 11.24
C ALA A 303 -31.36 -35.12 10.60
N LYS A 304 -32.26 -34.58 11.41
CA LYS A 304 -33.47 -33.92 10.89
C LYS A 304 -33.06 -32.60 10.23
N PRO A 305 -33.72 -32.16 9.14
CA PRO A 305 -33.36 -30.91 8.46
C PRO A 305 -33.27 -29.69 9.40
N LYS A 306 -34.22 -29.54 10.33
CA LYS A 306 -34.23 -28.44 11.31
C LYS A 306 -33.09 -28.47 12.33
N ALA A 307 -32.38 -29.59 12.48
CA ALA A 307 -31.28 -29.75 13.42
C ALA A 307 -29.90 -29.52 12.77
N VAL A 308 -29.87 -29.27 11.46
CA VAL A 308 -28.64 -28.98 10.71
C VAL A 308 -28.56 -27.47 10.51
N ALA A 309 -27.42 -26.88 10.84
CA ALA A 309 -27.09 -25.49 10.55
C ALA A 309 -25.68 -25.41 9.96
N ALA A 310 -25.42 -24.36 9.19
CA ALA A 310 -24.11 -24.09 8.62
C ALA A 310 -23.74 -22.62 8.84
N ILE A 311 -22.49 -22.40 9.25
CA ILE A 311 -21.90 -21.08 9.44
C ILE A 311 -20.71 -20.99 8.49
N ALA A 312 -20.76 -20.05 7.55
CA ALA A 312 -19.60 -19.69 6.72
C ALA A 312 -18.69 -18.73 7.49
N GLY A 313 -17.37 -18.91 7.38
CA GLY A 313 -16.41 -18.00 7.97
C GLY A 313 -16.13 -16.79 7.07
N ASP A 314 -15.49 -15.76 7.61
CA ASP A 314 -15.29 -14.47 6.93
C ASP A 314 -14.35 -14.54 5.71
N GLN A 315 -13.51 -15.59 5.64
CA GLN A 315 -12.52 -15.79 4.58
C GLN A 315 -12.92 -16.87 3.57
N CYS A 316 -14.17 -17.34 3.60
CA CYS A 316 -14.68 -18.27 2.61
C CYS A 316 -14.97 -17.55 1.28
N ASP A 317 -14.57 -18.16 0.16
CA ASP A 317 -14.86 -17.66 -1.18
C ASP A 317 -16.36 -17.83 -1.54
N ALA A 318 -16.79 -17.10 -2.57
CA ALA A 318 -18.18 -17.13 -3.01
C ALA A 318 -18.60 -18.52 -3.50
N GLU A 319 -17.67 -19.25 -4.12
CA GLU A 319 -17.84 -20.60 -4.66
C GLU A 319 -18.14 -21.61 -3.54
N SER A 320 -17.34 -21.64 -2.46
CA SER A 320 -17.57 -22.56 -1.34
C SER A 320 -18.85 -22.20 -0.59
N MET A 321 -19.13 -20.90 -0.40
CA MET A 321 -20.39 -20.45 0.21
C MET A 321 -21.61 -20.85 -0.63
N PHE A 322 -21.51 -20.75 -1.96
CA PHE A 322 -22.57 -21.18 -2.87
C PHE A 322 -22.74 -22.71 -2.85
N ALA A 323 -21.64 -23.47 -2.86
CA ALA A 323 -21.67 -24.93 -2.73
C ALA A 323 -22.32 -25.37 -1.40
N LEU A 324 -21.98 -24.72 -0.29
CA LEU A 324 -22.56 -24.94 1.03
C LEU A 324 -24.07 -24.64 1.02
N LYS A 325 -24.47 -23.51 0.44
CA LYS A 325 -25.89 -23.14 0.28
C LYS A 325 -26.67 -24.18 -0.52
N MET A 326 -26.12 -24.66 -1.64
CA MET A 326 -26.75 -25.72 -2.44
C MET A 326 -26.88 -27.03 -1.66
N MET A 327 -25.84 -27.42 -0.90
CA MET A 327 -25.87 -28.61 -0.07
C MET A 327 -26.96 -28.52 1.01
N MET A 328 -27.05 -27.39 1.71
CA MET A 328 -28.06 -27.13 2.75
C MET A 328 -29.48 -27.14 2.17
N GLY A 329 -29.66 -26.58 0.97
CA GLY A 329 -30.92 -26.65 0.22
C GLY A 329 -31.35 -28.10 -0.08
N LYS A 330 -30.42 -28.96 -0.53
CA LYS A 330 -30.70 -30.39 -0.76
C LYS A 330 -31.00 -31.16 0.53
N LEU A 331 -30.44 -30.74 1.65
CA LEU A 331 -30.73 -31.29 2.98
C LEU A 331 -32.05 -30.77 3.57
N GLY A 332 -32.69 -29.80 2.92
CA GLY A 332 -33.94 -29.18 3.38
C GLY A 332 -33.76 -28.28 4.61
N SER A 333 -32.54 -27.82 4.91
CA SER A 333 -32.28 -26.88 6.00
C SER A 333 -32.10 -25.46 5.47
N GLY A 334 -32.85 -24.52 6.03
CA GLY A 334 -32.69 -23.09 5.79
C GLY A 334 -31.75 -22.39 6.77
N HIS A 335 -31.14 -23.11 7.72
CA HIS A 335 -30.28 -22.53 8.75
C HIS A 335 -28.86 -22.31 8.22
N ILE A 336 -28.69 -21.27 7.42
CA ILE A 336 -27.40 -20.81 6.94
C ILE A 336 -27.15 -19.40 7.46
N ASP A 337 -25.93 -19.14 7.91
CA ASP A 337 -25.50 -17.80 8.30
C ASP A 337 -24.01 -17.60 7.94
N CYS A 338 -23.60 -16.35 7.77
CA CYS A 338 -22.20 -15.96 7.63
C CYS A 338 -21.79 -14.90 8.66
N ARG A 339 -22.76 -14.38 9.43
CA ARG A 339 -22.52 -13.28 10.36
C ARG A 339 -21.97 -13.82 11.67
N GLN A 340 -20.85 -13.26 12.09
CA GLN A 340 -20.22 -13.62 13.37
C GLN A 340 -20.57 -12.62 14.49
N ASP A 341 -21.08 -11.45 14.15
CA ASP A 341 -21.25 -10.28 15.03
C ASP A 341 -22.72 -9.86 15.24
N SER A 342 -23.68 -10.77 15.06
CA SER A 342 -25.13 -10.49 15.18
C SER A 342 -25.65 -9.36 14.27
N ALA A 343 -24.89 -8.98 13.22
CA ALA A 343 -25.29 -7.92 12.29
C ALA A 343 -26.68 -8.18 11.69
N LYS A 344 -27.49 -7.14 11.55
CA LYS A 344 -28.85 -7.25 10.99
C LYS A 344 -28.84 -6.93 9.49
N ILE A 345 -28.15 -7.79 8.73
CA ILE A 345 -28.02 -7.65 7.26
C ILE A 345 -29.15 -8.41 6.56
N GLY A 346 -29.81 -7.77 5.59
CA GLY A 346 -30.85 -8.39 4.76
C GLY A 346 -31.48 -7.40 3.78
N GLY A 347 -32.34 -7.91 2.89
CA GLY A 347 -33.06 -7.08 1.91
C GLY A 347 -32.31 -6.88 0.59
N ALA A 348 -32.43 -5.68 0.02
CA ALA A 348 -31.79 -5.33 -1.26
C ALA A 348 -30.27 -5.19 -1.12
N ARG A 349 -29.53 -5.39 -2.22
CA ARG A 349 -28.06 -5.29 -2.27
C ARG A 349 -27.55 -3.95 -1.71
N SER A 350 -28.28 -2.86 -1.94
CA SER A 350 -27.92 -1.53 -1.46
C SER A 350 -27.85 -1.40 0.06
N GLY A 351 -28.46 -2.33 0.82
CA GLY A 351 -28.47 -2.30 2.28
C GLY A 351 -27.17 -2.76 2.95
N TYR A 352 -26.21 -3.30 2.20
CA TYR A 352 -24.95 -3.81 2.75
C TYR A 352 -23.72 -3.52 1.86
N LEU A 353 -23.88 -2.71 0.82
CA LEU A 353 -22.80 -2.29 -0.06
C LEU A 353 -22.36 -0.87 0.30
N PHE A 354 -21.08 -0.58 0.04
CA PHE A 354 -20.59 0.80 -0.03
C PHE A 354 -20.99 1.40 -1.38
N ASN A 355 -22.25 1.87 -1.46
CA ASN A 355 -22.92 2.20 -2.73
C ASN A 355 -22.21 3.30 -3.54
N SER A 356 -21.52 4.23 -2.89
CA SER A 356 -20.78 5.33 -3.52
C SER A 356 -19.49 4.88 -4.21
N THR A 357 -19.05 3.63 -4.01
CA THR A 357 -17.69 3.14 -4.32
C THR A 357 -16.59 3.83 -3.49
N ILE A 358 -15.42 3.21 -3.39
CA ILE A 358 -14.27 3.79 -2.68
C ILE A 358 -13.75 5.02 -3.44
N ALA A 359 -13.64 4.94 -4.77
CA ALA A 359 -13.26 6.07 -5.61
C ALA A 359 -14.20 7.27 -5.47
N GLY A 360 -15.52 7.03 -5.36
CA GLY A 360 -16.52 8.09 -5.23
C GLY A 360 -16.43 8.92 -3.96
N ILE A 361 -15.56 8.57 -3.00
CA ILE A 361 -15.22 9.45 -1.88
C ILE A 361 -14.58 10.75 -2.35
N ASP A 362 -13.89 10.74 -3.49
CA ASP A 362 -13.20 11.91 -4.03
C ASP A 362 -14.16 13.03 -4.43
N ASP A 363 -15.36 12.65 -4.86
CA ASP A 363 -16.42 13.57 -5.30
C ASP A 363 -17.34 14.00 -4.15
N ALA A 364 -17.13 13.47 -2.93
CA ALA A 364 -17.95 13.80 -1.78
C ALA A 364 -17.72 15.25 -1.32
N ASP A 365 -18.80 15.95 -0.97
CA ASP A 365 -18.80 17.30 -0.43
C ASP A 365 -18.93 17.34 1.11
N ALA A 366 -19.45 16.26 1.71
CA ALA A 366 -19.46 16.00 3.14
C ALA A 366 -19.48 14.48 3.42
N LEU A 367 -19.03 14.07 4.60
CA LEU A 367 -19.01 12.66 5.01
C LEU A 367 -19.48 12.49 6.45
N LEU A 368 -20.42 11.57 6.67
CA LEU A 368 -20.91 11.18 8.00
C LEU A 368 -20.55 9.71 8.28
N ILE A 369 -19.78 9.46 9.33
CA ILE A 369 -19.42 8.12 9.81
C ILE A 369 -20.34 7.76 10.97
N ILE A 370 -21.01 6.61 10.88
CA ILE A 370 -21.96 6.14 11.88
C ILE A 370 -21.44 4.83 12.48
N GLY A 371 -21.04 4.85 13.76
CA GLY A 371 -20.69 3.70 14.58
C GLY A 371 -19.46 2.90 14.13
N SER A 372 -18.78 3.29 13.05
CA SER A 372 -17.65 2.58 12.45
C SER A 372 -16.31 3.26 12.78
N ASN A 373 -15.25 2.46 12.85
CA ASN A 373 -13.88 2.94 12.84
C ASN A 373 -13.19 2.53 11.54
N PRO A 374 -13.30 3.33 10.46
CA PRO A 374 -12.74 2.98 9.15
C PRO A 374 -11.23 2.78 9.22
N ARG A 375 -10.52 3.44 10.14
CA ARG A 375 -9.08 3.24 10.32
C ARG A 375 -8.71 1.80 10.68
N ILE A 376 -9.52 1.12 11.50
CA ILE A 376 -9.24 -0.24 11.96
C ILE A 376 -9.93 -1.29 11.07
N GLU A 377 -11.16 -1.01 10.65
CA GLU A 377 -12.00 -1.94 9.89
C GLU A 377 -11.60 -1.99 8.40
N ALA A 378 -11.23 -0.83 7.83
CA ALA A 378 -10.96 -0.66 6.40
C ALA A 378 -9.86 0.39 6.19
N ALA A 379 -8.64 0.10 6.64
CA ALA A 379 -7.55 1.09 6.74
C ALA A 379 -7.30 1.89 5.45
N VAL A 380 -7.36 1.24 4.29
CA VAL A 380 -7.18 1.88 2.98
C VAL A 380 -8.33 2.83 2.63
N LEU A 381 -9.56 2.49 3.03
CA LEU A 381 -10.71 3.40 2.92
C LEU A 381 -10.47 4.67 3.75
N ASN A 382 -9.97 4.52 4.98
CA ASN A 382 -9.64 5.66 5.83
C ASN A 382 -8.55 6.55 5.21
N ALA A 383 -7.56 5.95 4.54
CA ALA A 383 -6.54 6.69 3.81
C ALA A 383 -7.13 7.50 2.66
N ARG A 384 -8.11 6.95 1.92
CA ARG A 384 -8.82 7.68 0.85
C ARG A 384 -9.60 8.87 1.41
N ILE A 385 -10.33 8.68 2.52
CA ILE A 385 -11.04 9.76 3.22
C ILE A 385 -10.06 10.85 3.65
N ARG A 386 -8.95 10.46 4.29
CA ARG A 386 -7.89 11.39 4.71
C ARG A 386 -7.35 12.21 3.54
N ARG A 387 -7.04 11.54 2.44
CA ARG A 387 -6.48 12.16 1.24
C ARG A 387 -7.44 13.20 0.68
N ASN A 388 -8.73 12.89 0.58
CA ASN A 388 -9.73 13.87 0.17
C ASN A 388 -9.84 15.02 1.19
N TRP A 389 -9.90 14.72 2.49
CA TRP A 389 -9.91 15.74 3.56
C TRP A 389 -8.73 16.73 3.47
N LEU A 390 -7.52 16.25 3.17
CA LEU A 390 -6.35 17.10 2.96
C LEU A 390 -6.47 17.98 1.71
N ALA A 391 -7.01 17.43 0.61
CA ALA A 391 -7.11 18.10 -0.68
C ALA A 391 -8.23 19.16 -0.72
N THR A 392 -9.41 18.85 -0.19
CA THR A 392 -10.63 19.64 -0.37
C THR A 392 -11.13 20.31 0.91
N ARG A 393 -10.56 19.95 2.08
CA ARG A 393 -11.11 20.30 3.40
C ARG A 393 -12.51 19.72 3.62
N LEU A 394 -12.74 18.50 3.12
CA LEU A 394 -13.96 17.72 3.30
C LEU A 394 -14.47 17.79 4.75
N PRO A 395 -15.67 18.33 5.01
CA PRO A 395 -16.30 18.23 6.32
C PRO A 395 -16.62 16.77 6.64
N VAL A 396 -16.01 16.25 7.71
CA VAL A 396 -16.28 14.90 8.22
C VAL A 396 -16.92 14.98 9.59
N ALA A 397 -18.02 14.27 9.80
CA ALA A 397 -18.68 14.13 11.09
C ALA A 397 -18.75 12.65 11.52
N VAL A 398 -18.77 12.41 12.83
CA VAL A 398 -18.82 11.06 13.42
C VAL A 398 -19.92 11.01 14.48
N ILE A 399 -20.82 10.04 14.35
CA ILE A 399 -21.75 9.59 15.39
C ILE A 399 -21.29 8.21 15.84
N GLY A 400 -20.93 8.04 17.10
CA GLY A 400 -20.41 6.80 17.66
C GLY A 400 -19.21 7.02 18.59
N PRO A 401 -18.43 5.96 18.88
CA PRO A 401 -17.27 6.06 19.75
C PRO A 401 -16.24 7.07 19.21
N LYS A 402 -15.63 7.85 20.12
CA LYS A 402 -14.57 8.80 19.75
C LYS A 402 -13.29 8.04 19.43
N ASN A 403 -12.97 7.95 18.14
CA ASN A 403 -11.79 7.26 17.60
C ASN A 403 -10.78 8.26 17.02
N ASP A 404 -9.50 7.88 17.00
CA ASP A 404 -8.47 8.61 16.24
C ASP A 404 -8.48 8.13 14.79
N LEU A 405 -9.01 8.96 13.88
CA LEU A 405 -9.12 8.68 12.44
C LEU A 405 -7.93 9.20 11.63
N THR A 406 -6.95 9.83 12.30
CA THR A 406 -5.81 10.58 11.76
C THR A 406 -6.12 11.95 11.16
N TYR A 407 -7.37 12.27 10.81
CA TYR A 407 -7.82 13.59 10.35
C TYR A 407 -8.86 14.19 11.29
N ASP A 408 -9.08 15.51 11.21
CA ASP A 408 -10.07 16.19 12.03
C ASP A 408 -11.48 15.81 11.58
N ALA A 409 -12.30 15.34 12.53
CA ALA A 409 -13.71 15.06 12.32
C ALA A 409 -14.55 15.63 13.46
N LEU A 410 -15.73 16.18 13.12
CA LEU A 410 -16.70 16.70 14.07
C LEU A 410 -17.39 15.52 14.78
N HIS A 411 -17.03 15.29 16.04
CA HIS A 411 -17.71 14.29 16.87
C HIS A 411 -19.05 14.85 17.38
N LEU A 412 -20.16 14.28 16.90
CA LEU A 412 -21.51 14.71 17.23
C LEU A 412 -22.02 14.09 18.54
N GLY A 413 -21.45 12.95 18.94
CA GLY A 413 -21.82 12.18 20.13
C GLY A 413 -21.81 10.69 19.85
N ASP A 414 -22.10 9.88 20.86
CA ASP A 414 -22.14 8.41 20.79
C ASP A 414 -23.55 7.82 20.92
N ASP A 415 -24.57 8.67 21.11
CA ASP A 415 -25.97 8.26 21.21
C ASP A 415 -26.59 8.06 19.81
N PRO A 416 -27.13 6.86 19.49
CA PRO A 416 -27.87 6.64 18.26
C PRO A 416 -29.07 7.56 18.05
N ALA A 417 -29.66 8.14 19.11
CA ALA A 417 -30.77 9.08 19.01
C ALA A 417 -30.41 10.35 18.20
N LEU A 418 -29.13 10.69 18.11
CA LEU A 418 -28.65 11.82 17.30
C LEU A 418 -28.91 11.64 15.80
N LEU A 419 -29.21 10.43 15.34
CA LEU A 419 -29.59 10.19 13.95
C LEU A 419 -30.92 10.85 13.59
N ASP A 420 -31.86 10.95 14.55
CA ASP A 420 -33.17 11.58 14.33
C ASP A 420 -33.06 13.11 14.14
N ASP A 421 -31.96 13.72 14.61
CA ASP A 421 -31.69 15.16 14.45
C ASP A 421 -30.94 15.48 13.14
N VAL A 422 -30.32 14.48 12.50
CA VAL A 422 -29.40 14.65 11.36
C VAL A 422 -29.99 14.12 10.04
N LEU A 423 -30.76 13.03 10.08
CA LEU A 423 -31.39 12.37 8.92
C LEU A 423 -32.88 12.67 8.86
#